data_AF-A0A419R697-F1
#
_entry.id   AF-A0A419R697-F1
#
_cell.length_a   1.000
_cell.length_b   1.000
_cell.length_c   1.000
_cell.angle_alpha   90.00
_cell.angle_beta   90.00
_cell.angle_gamma   90.00
#
_symmetry.space_group_name_H-M   'P 1'
#
loop_
_entity.id
_entity.type
_entity.pdbx_description
1 polymer ?
#
loop_
_entity_poly.entity_id
_entity_poly.type
_entity_poly.pdbx_seq_one_letter_code
_entity_poly.pdbx_strand_id
1 'polypeptide(L)'
;MYHQCYALWGADVYEAEDSCFESNTKGNYYGYCRKENGIKIPCAPEDVKCGRLYCKDNSPGQNNPCKMFYSNEDEHKGMVLPGTKCADGKVCSNGHCVDVATAY
;
A
#
# COMPACT_ATOMS: atom_id res chain seq x y z
N MET A 1 7.15 4.84 -3.11
CA MET A 1 5.92 5.29 -2.39
C MET A 1 6.13 6.43 -1.38
N TYR A 2 7.35 6.98 -1.25
CA TYR A 2 7.71 8.03 -0.28
C TYR A 2 6.70 9.19 -0.13
N HIS A 3 6.28 9.84 -1.23
CA HIS A 3 5.40 11.00 -1.15
C HIS A 3 4.04 10.71 -0.52
N GLN A 4 3.48 9.51 -0.69
CA GLN A 4 2.23 9.13 -0.02
C GLN A 4 2.44 8.93 1.48
N CYS A 5 3.56 8.31 1.89
CA CYS A 5 3.90 8.21 3.31
C CYS A 5 4.06 9.59 3.96
N TYR A 6 4.75 10.51 3.29
CA TYR A 6 4.89 11.90 3.73
C TYR A 6 3.54 12.61 3.83
N ALA A 7 2.67 12.44 2.84
CA ALA A 7 1.34 13.07 2.85
C ALA A 7 0.43 12.54 3.99
N LEU A 8 0.60 11.29 4.41
CA LEU A 8 -0.17 10.69 5.51
C LEU A 8 0.39 11.03 6.89
N TRP A 9 1.71 11.09 7.04
CA TRP A 9 2.36 11.09 8.36
C TRP A 9 3.37 12.22 8.59
N GLY A 10 3.76 12.96 7.55
CA GLY A 10 4.75 14.04 7.64
C GLY A 10 6.19 13.57 7.45
N ALA A 11 7.12 14.36 7.99
CA ALA A 11 8.56 14.10 7.89
C ALA A 11 8.98 12.84 8.66
N ASP A 12 10.17 12.32 8.33
CA ASP A 12 10.78 11.13 8.96
C ASP A 12 10.01 9.81 8.79
N VAL A 13 9.04 9.81 7.87
CA VAL A 13 8.28 8.63 7.49
C VAL A 13 8.52 8.28 6.03
N TYR A 14 8.93 7.03 5.79
CA TYR A 14 9.40 6.55 4.49
C TYR A 14 8.61 5.31 4.06
N GLU A 15 8.84 4.83 2.84
CA GLU A 15 8.33 3.52 2.42
C GLU A 15 8.87 2.43 3.36
N ALA A 16 7.99 1.51 3.78
CA ALA A 16 8.39 0.37 4.60
C ALA A 16 9.15 -0.69 3.79
N GLU A 17 9.77 -1.63 4.50
CA GLU A 17 10.35 -2.81 3.87
C GLU A 17 9.27 -3.69 3.24
N ASP A 18 9.66 -4.45 2.22
CA ASP A 18 8.75 -5.32 1.45
C ASP A 18 8.02 -6.32 2.34
N SER A 19 8.66 -6.80 3.40
CA SER A 19 8.09 -7.72 4.39
C SER A 19 6.79 -7.20 5.04
N CYS A 20 6.62 -5.89 5.17
CA CYS A 20 5.40 -5.29 5.70
C CYS A 20 4.22 -5.48 4.72
N PHE A 21 4.48 -5.40 3.41
CA PHE A 21 3.47 -5.48 2.36
C PHE A 21 2.90 -6.89 2.21
N GLU A 22 3.60 -7.93 2.66
CA GLU A 22 3.09 -9.31 2.71
C GLU A 22 1.79 -9.42 3.53
N SER A 23 1.53 -8.50 4.45
CA SER A 23 0.26 -8.44 5.17
C SER A 23 -0.96 -8.21 4.25
N ASN A 24 -0.75 -7.70 3.03
CA ASN A 24 -1.80 -7.52 2.05
C ASN A 24 -2.33 -8.84 1.44
N THR A 25 -1.60 -9.95 1.61
CA THR A 25 -2.08 -11.28 1.22
C THR A 25 -3.15 -11.84 2.17
N LYS A 26 -3.34 -11.22 3.35
CA LYS A 26 -4.28 -11.70 4.38
C LYS A 26 -5.75 -11.56 3.97
N GLY A 27 -6.09 -10.58 3.13
CA GLY A 27 -7.47 -10.29 2.73
C GLY A 27 -8.38 -9.89 3.91
N ASN A 28 -7.79 -9.27 4.95
CA ASN A 28 -8.52 -8.91 6.16
C ASN A 28 -9.02 -7.45 6.10
N TYR A 29 -9.42 -6.88 7.24
CA TYR A 29 -10.04 -5.55 7.27
C TYR A 29 -9.14 -4.41 6.75
N TYR A 30 -7.81 -4.51 6.84
CA TYR A 30 -6.87 -3.48 6.37
C TYR A 30 -5.95 -3.93 5.24
N GLY A 31 -5.57 -5.22 5.22
CA GLY A 31 -4.61 -5.80 4.29
C GLY A 31 -5.32 -6.53 3.16
N TYR A 32 -5.50 -5.84 2.04
CA TYR A 32 -6.14 -6.33 0.81
C TYR A 32 -5.71 -5.47 -0.38
N CYS A 33 -5.92 -5.95 -1.61
CA CYS A 33 -5.53 -5.22 -2.83
C CYS A 33 -6.67 -4.37 -3.39
N ARG A 34 -7.87 -4.93 -3.41
CA ARG A 34 -9.05 -4.30 -4.01
C ARG A 34 -10.31 -4.78 -3.34
N LYS A 35 -11.42 -4.13 -3.71
CA LYS A 35 -12.75 -4.57 -3.33
C LYS A 35 -13.60 -4.87 -4.55
N GLU A 36 -14.25 -6.01 -4.52
CA GLU A 36 -15.23 -6.42 -5.52
C GLU A 36 -16.56 -6.64 -4.79
N ASN A 37 -17.60 -5.87 -5.15
CA ASN A 37 -18.92 -5.92 -4.50
C ASN A 37 -18.87 -5.82 -2.95
N GLY A 38 -17.97 -4.97 -2.43
CA GLY A 38 -17.77 -4.78 -0.99
C GLY A 38 -16.91 -5.84 -0.31
N ILE A 39 -16.56 -6.93 -1.01
CA ILE A 39 -15.68 -7.99 -0.50
C ILE A 39 -14.23 -7.56 -0.70
N LYS A 40 -13.43 -7.64 0.37
CA LYS A 40 -11.98 -7.34 0.37
C LYS A 40 -11.24 -8.53 -0.25
N ILE A 41 -10.56 -8.30 -1.36
CA ILE A 41 -9.83 -9.33 -2.08
C ILE A 41 -8.35 -9.29 -1.67
N PRO A 42 -7.77 -10.40 -1.15
CA PRO A 42 -6.34 -10.46 -0.84
C PRO A 42 -5.50 -10.20 -2.08
N CYS A 43 -4.30 -9.65 -1.88
CA CYS A 43 -3.33 -9.54 -2.96
C CYS A 43 -2.77 -10.89 -3.37
N ALA A 44 -2.47 -11.05 -4.65
CA ALA A 44 -1.49 -12.04 -5.09
C ALA A 44 -0.08 -11.60 -4.63
N PRO A 45 0.90 -12.52 -4.50
CA PRO A 45 2.25 -12.17 -4.09
C PRO A 45 2.90 -11.06 -4.93
N GLU A 46 2.67 -11.05 -6.24
CA GLU A 46 3.16 -10.03 -7.17
C GLU A 46 2.49 -8.65 -6.98
N ASP A 47 1.32 -8.60 -6.33
CA ASP A 47 0.48 -7.41 -6.19
C ASP A 47 0.58 -6.77 -4.82
N VAL A 48 1.36 -7.32 -3.87
CA VAL A 48 1.43 -6.87 -2.47
C VAL A 48 1.77 -5.39 -2.32
N LYS A 49 2.52 -4.82 -3.27
CA LYS A 49 2.88 -3.40 -3.36
C LYS A 49 1.74 -2.48 -3.85
N CYS A 50 0.58 -3.02 -4.20
CA CYS A 50 -0.58 -2.28 -4.69
C CYS A 50 -1.82 -2.36 -3.78
N GLY A 51 -1.66 -2.93 -2.57
CA GLY A 51 -2.69 -2.97 -1.53
C GLY A 51 -2.61 -1.82 -0.53
N ARG A 52 -2.67 -2.15 0.77
CA ARG A 52 -2.42 -1.19 1.85
C ARG A 52 -0.99 -0.65 1.74
N LEU A 53 -0.84 0.66 1.88
CA LEU A 53 0.46 1.29 2.00
C LEU A 53 1.03 1.05 3.40
N TYR A 54 2.28 0.60 3.45
CA TYR A 54 3.07 0.50 4.67
C TYR A 54 4.23 1.49 4.62
N CYS A 55 4.41 2.18 5.75
CA CYS A 55 5.45 3.19 5.93
C CYS A 55 6.31 2.86 7.16
N LYS A 56 7.61 3.15 7.07
CA LYS A 56 8.54 3.10 8.18
C LYS A 56 8.56 4.46 8.88
N ASP A 57 8.10 4.49 10.12
CA ASP A 57 8.07 5.70 10.95
C ASP A 57 9.28 5.74 11.87
N ASN A 58 10.21 6.65 11.55
CA ASN A 58 11.43 6.93 12.32
C ASN A 58 11.37 8.31 13.00
N SER A 59 10.17 8.88 13.16
CA SER A 59 10.03 10.18 13.82
C SER A 59 10.49 10.12 15.29
N PRO A 60 10.92 11.23 15.91
CA PRO A 60 11.44 11.22 17.27
C PRO A 60 10.46 10.58 18.27
N GLY A 61 10.88 9.50 18.93
CA GLY A 61 10.05 8.74 19.87
C GLY A 61 9.15 7.66 19.24
N GLN A 62 9.22 7.48 17.92
CA GLN A 62 8.59 6.37 17.19
C GLN A 62 9.64 5.39 16.66
N ASN A 63 9.23 4.12 16.54
CA ASN A 63 10.00 3.09 15.84
C ASN A 63 9.03 2.01 15.33
N ASN A 64 8.23 2.37 14.33
CA ASN A 64 7.26 1.44 13.73
C ASN A 64 7.66 1.11 12.29
N PRO A 65 8.17 -0.12 12.02
CA PRO A 65 8.64 -0.49 10.70
C PRO A 65 7.51 -0.68 9.68
N CYS A 66 6.29 -0.97 10.12
CA CYS A 66 5.14 -1.30 9.28
C CYS A 66 3.91 -0.45 9.61
N LYS A 67 4.08 0.87 9.77
CA LYS A 67 2.98 1.79 10.05
C LYS A 67 2.03 1.84 8.85
N MET A 68 0.74 1.67 9.10
CA MET A 68 -0.30 1.75 8.07
C MET A 68 -1.43 2.66 8.54
N PHE A 69 -2.13 3.27 7.57
CA PHE A 69 -3.29 4.11 7.85
C PHE A 69 -4.56 3.33 7.49
N TYR A 70 -5.56 3.35 8.38
CA TYR A 70 -6.88 2.75 8.15
C TYR A 70 -7.96 3.59 8.83
N SER A 71 -9.09 3.79 8.15
CA SER A 71 -10.31 4.41 8.69
C SER A 71 -11.52 3.64 8.20
N ASN A 72 -12.54 3.46 9.05
CA ASN A 72 -13.82 2.86 8.65
C ASN A 72 -14.67 3.83 7.80
N GLU A 73 -14.46 5.15 7.92
CA GLU A 73 -15.18 6.16 7.15
C GLU A 73 -14.74 6.17 5.68
N ASP A 74 -13.45 5.94 5.46
CA ASP A 74 -12.84 5.82 4.15
C ASP A 74 -11.73 4.77 4.21
N GLU A 75 -12.09 3.53 3.90
CA GLU A 75 -11.12 2.43 3.89
C GLU A 75 -10.14 2.52 2.70
N HIS A 76 -10.45 3.32 1.67
CA HIS A 76 -9.54 3.56 0.55
C HIS A 76 -8.39 4.49 0.96
N LYS A 77 -8.63 5.41 1.92
CA LYS A 77 -7.55 6.21 2.49
C LYS A 77 -6.48 5.30 3.12
N GLY A 78 -5.23 5.49 2.69
CA GLY A 78 -4.09 4.66 3.08
C GLY A 78 -3.82 3.46 2.18
N MET A 79 -4.64 3.21 1.15
CA MET A 79 -4.27 2.31 0.05
C MET A 79 -3.20 2.97 -0.83
N VAL A 80 -2.39 2.16 -1.51
CA VAL A 80 -1.45 2.66 -2.51
C VAL A 80 -2.22 3.28 -3.68
N LEU A 81 -1.90 4.52 -4.04
CA LEU A 81 -2.61 5.20 -5.12
C LEU A 81 -2.37 4.53 -6.50
N PRO A 82 -3.37 4.53 -7.40
CA PRO A 82 -3.17 4.11 -8.79
C PRO A 82 -2.03 4.88 -9.47
N GLY A 83 -1.33 4.22 -10.40
CA GLY A 83 -0.16 4.76 -11.09
C GLY A 83 1.13 4.77 -10.27
N THR A 84 1.09 4.38 -8.98
CA THR A 84 2.29 4.30 -8.15
C THR A 84 3.20 3.19 -8.67
N LYS A 85 4.49 3.50 -8.84
CA LYS A 85 5.51 2.50 -9.18
C LYS A 85 5.56 1.41 -8.08
N CYS A 86 5.39 0.16 -8.48
CA CYS A 86 5.40 -1.02 -7.59
C CYS A 86 6.58 -1.96 -7.84
N ALA A 87 7.18 -1.90 -9.03
CA ALA A 87 8.45 -2.56 -9.37
C ALA A 87 9.10 -1.80 -10.54
N ASP A 88 10.29 -2.21 -10.97
CA ASP A 88 10.90 -1.66 -12.18
C ASP A 88 10.06 -1.96 -13.41
N GLY A 89 9.73 -0.92 -14.18
CA GLY A 89 8.84 -1.00 -15.32
C GLY A 89 7.35 -1.20 -15.00
N LYS A 90 6.95 -1.25 -13.72
CA LYS A 90 5.58 -1.57 -13.30
C LYS A 90 4.92 -0.52 -12.41
N VAL A 91 3.60 -0.40 -12.54
CA VAL A 91 2.75 0.52 -11.76
C VAL A 91 1.48 -0.16 -11.25
N CYS A 92 0.91 0.38 -10.19
CA CYS A 92 -0.35 -0.10 -9.64
C CYS A 92 -1.54 0.32 -10.51
N SER A 93 -2.32 -0.65 -10.96
CA SER A 93 -3.59 -0.45 -11.66
C SER A 93 -4.66 -1.36 -11.06
N ASN A 94 -5.72 -0.77 -10.51
CA ASN A 94 -6.84 -1.48 -9.87
C ASN A 94 -6.43 -2.57 -8.85
N GLY A 95 -5.39 -2.30 -8.05
CA GLY A 95 -4.86 -3.25 -7.06
C GLY A 95 -3.91 -4.31 -7.64
N HIS A 96 -3.46 -4.17 -8.89
CA HIS A 96 -2.48 -5.06 -9.52
C HIS A 96 -1.19 -4.34 -9.88
N CYS A 97 -0.04 -5.01 -9.76
CA CYS A 97 1.26 -4.49 -10.18
C CYS A 97 1.57 -4.91 -11.63
N VAL A 98 1.18 -4.06 -12.58
CA VAL A 98 1.22 -4.35 -14.02
C VAL A 98 2.30 -3.56 -14.73
N ASP A 99 2.73 -4.04 -15.90
CA ASP A 99 3.70 -3.32 -16.73
C ASP A 99 3.14 -1.96 -17.16
N VAL A 100 3.98 -0.93 -17.12
CA VAL A 100 3.58 0.44 -17.48
C VAL A 100 3.03 0.53 -18.91
N ALA A 101 3.47 -0.37 -19.80
CA ALA A 101 3.03 -0.45 -21.19
C ALA A 101 1.60 -0.96 -21.36
N THR A 102 1.03 -1.64 -20.36
CA THR A 102 -0.33 -2.22 -20.38
C THR A 102 -1.24 -1.65 -19.30
N ALA A 103 -0.74 -0.69 -18.52
CA ALA A 103 -1.45 -0.10 -17.39
C ALA A 103 -2.56 0.90 -17.78
N TYR A 104 -2.55 1.41 -19.01
CA TYR A 104 -3.40 2.51 -19.51
C TYR A 104 -4.02 2.19 -20.87
#